data_AF-A0A7W7AGF2-F1
#
_entry.id   AF-A0A7W7AGF2-F1
#
_cell.length_a   1.000
_cell.length_b   1.000
_cell.length_c   1.000
_cell.angle_alpha   90.00
_cell.angle_beta   90.00
_cell.angle_gamma   90.00
#
_symmetry.space_group_name_H-M   'P 1'
#
loop_
_entity.id
_entity.type
_entity.pdbx_description
1 polymer ?
#
loop_
_entity_poly.entity_id
_entity_poly.type
_entity_poly.pdbx_seq_one_letter_code
_entity_poly.pdbx_strand_id
1 'polypeptide(L)'
;MSTPLAVDTLARLGTPSTGAPRTLLDMARQTQTMRATVAAFFPRDIFRDSAWDMMLETFVAGEEGRNLCVKQVILVSGETSTSALRRIDRLEAAGLMARRVDPADHRRVSVTLTVKGHDAMAAMLRSLFVTGDRPVRTGAAPQGFHPAYLPGLSN
;
A
#
# COMPACT_ATOMS: atom_id res chain seq x y z
N MET A 1 -19.71 -30.00 16.58
CA MET A 1 -18.95 -30.45 15.40
C MET A 1 -17.89 -29.40 15.11
N SER A 2 -16.66 -29.70 15.51
CA SER A 2 -15.49 -28.83 15.42
C SER A 2 -15.00 -28.70 13.99
N THR A 3 -14.62 -27.48 13.60
CA THR A 3 -13.61 -27.28 12.55
C THR A 3 -12.64 -26.20 13.04
N PRO A 4 -11.41 -26.54 13.45
CA PRO A 4 -10.41 -25.55 13.82
C PRO A 4 -9.66 -25.11 12.56
N LEU A 5 -9.79 -23.83 12.16
CA LEU A 5 -8.84 -23.23 11.23
C LEU A 5 -7.71 -22.61 12.05
N ALA A 6 -6.91 -23.49 12.63
CA ALA A 6 -5.66 -23.12 13.28
C ALA A 6 -4.61 -22.84 12.20
N VAL A 7 -4.04 -21.63 12.25
CA VAL A 7 -2.58 -21.46 12.32
C VAL A 7 -1.77 -22.16 11.21
N ASP A 8 -2.04 -21.85 9.94
CA ASP A 8 -1.15 -22.26 8.82
C ASP A 8 -0.75 -21.12 7.87
N THR A 9 -1.06 -19.86 8.20
CA THR A 9 -0.68 -18.71 7.36
C THR A 9 0.67 -18.09 7.74
N LEU A 10 1.33 -18.59 8.79
CA LEU A 10 2.66 -18.12 9.20
C LEU A 10 3.82 -18.73 8.38
N ALA A 11 3.56 -19.73 7.55
CA ALA A 11 4.57 -20.36 6.68
C ALA A 11 4.94 -19.52 5.43
N ARG A 12 4.34 -18.33 5.23
CA ARG A 12 4.68 -17.39 4.14
C ARG A 12 5.44 -16.16 4.61
N LEU A 13 5.96 -16.16 5.84
CA LEU A 13 7.07 -15.27 6.18
C LEU A 13 8.25 -15.73 5.32
N GLY A 14 8.40 -15.08 4.15
CA GLY A 14 9.54 -15.30 3.29
C GLY A 14 10.80 -15.34 4.14
N THR A 15 11.59 -16.39 3.98
CA THR A 15 12.96 -16.41 4.46
C THR A 15 13.61 -15.09 4.05
N PRO A 16 14.38 -14.42 4.93
CA PRO A 16 15.19 -13.29 4.48
C PRO A 16 16.11 -13.83 3.38
N SER A 17 15.80 -13.48 2.14
CA SER A 17 16.62 -13.79 0.98
C SER A 17 18.01 -13.23 1.28
N THR A 18 18.95 -14.16 1.45
CA THR A 18 20.34 -13.88 1.74
C THR A 18 21.00 -13.38 0.46
N GLY A 19 21.43 -12.12 0.45
CA GLY A 19 22.58 -11.67 -0.35
C GLY A 19 22.36 -10.68 -1.50
N ALA A 20 21.15 -10.48 -2.02
CA ALA A 20 20.92 -9.49 -3.08
C ALA A 20 20.41 -8.14 -2.50
N PRO A 21 20.95 -6.99 -2.93
CA PRO A 21 20.39 -5.70 -2.55
C PRO A 21 18.94 -5.61 -3.02
N ARG A 22 18.01 -5.36 -2.09
CA ARG A 22 16.59 -5.22 -2.44
C ARG A 22 16.41 -4.03 -3.37
N THR A 23 15.72 -4.25 -4.50
CA THR A 23 15.36 -3.17 -5.41
C THR A 23 14.22 -2.32 -4.82
N LEU A 24 14.03 -1.10 -5.32
CA LEU A 24 12.88 -0.28 -4.93
C LEU A 24 11.55 -0.94 -5.29
N LEU A 25 11.50 -1.66 -6.42
CA LEU A 25 10.32 -2.43 -6.82
C LEU A 25 9.99 -3.53 -5.82
N ASP A 26 10.98 -4.28 -5.33
CA ASP A 26 10.77 -5.31 -4.30
C ASP A 26 10.25 -4.70 -3.00
N MET A 27 10.84 -3.59 -2.58
CA MET A 27 10.39 -2.83 -1.40
C MET A 27 8.94 -2.35 -1.56
N ALA A 28 8.57 -1.82 -2.73
CA ALA A 28 7.23 -1.34 -3.02
C ALA A 28 6.20 -2.48 -2.96
N ARG A 29 6.48 -3.62 -3.62
CA ARG A 29 5.62 -4.81 -3.61
C ARG A 29 5.47 -5.42 -2.21
N GLN A 30 6.56 -5.47 -1.44
CA GLN A 30 6.51 -5.90 -0.05
C GLN A 30 5.64 -4.96 0.79
N THR A 31 5.74 -3.65 0.56
CA THR A 31 4.89 -2.65 1.23
C THR A 31 3.41 -2.82 0.87
N GLN A 32 3.07 -3.09 -0.40
CA GLN A 32 1.70 -3.39 -0.82
C GLN A 32 1.17 -4.65 -0.13
N THR A 33 1.99 -5.71 -0.04
CA THR A 33 1.61 -6.95 0.64
C THR A 33 1.37 -6.70 2.12
N MET A 34 2.26 -5.98 2.81
CA MET A 34 2.08 -5.58 4.21
C MET A 34 0.77 -4.82 4.41
N ARG A 35 0.46 -3.86 3.53
CA ARG A 35 -0.80 -3.09 3.61
C ARG A 35 -2.03 -3.97 3.37
N ALA A 36 -1.97 -4.90 2.42
CA ALA A 36 -3.04 -5.86 2.18
C ALA A 36 -3.26 -6.79 3.39
N THR A 37 -2.19 -7.21 4.06
CA THR A 37 -2.24 -7.97 5.31
C THR A 37 -2.92 -7.15 6.41
N VAL A 38 -2.49 -5.90 6.65
CA VAL A 38 -3.11 -5.00 7.65
C VAL A 38 -4.60 -4.82 7.36
N ALA A 39 -5.00 -4.62 6.10
CA ALA A 39 -6.39 -4.46 5.69
C ALA A 39 -7.26 -5.73 5.87
N ALA A 40 -6.68 -6.89 6.19
CA ALA A 40 -7.42 -8.09 6.56
C ALA A 40 -7.80 -8.12 8.05
N PHE A 41 -7.12 -7.32 8.89
CA PHE A 41 -7.33 -7.30 10.35
C PHE A 41 -8.12 -6.08 10.83
N PHE A 42 -8.24 -5.01 10.02
CA PHE A 42 -8.89 -3.76 10.42
C PHE A 42 -9.97 -3.32 9.42
N PRO A 43 -11.01 -2.60 9.88
CA PRO A 43 -12.00 -1.99 8.99
C PRO A 43 -11.35 -1.06 7.96
N ARG A 44 -11.64 -1.28 6.67
CA ARG A 44 -10.97 -0.59 5.56
C ARG A 44 -11.33 0.89 5.44
N ASP A 45 -12.47 1.29 5.97
CA ASP A 45 -12.94 2.68 6.02
C ASP A 45 -12.22 3.51 7.09
N ILE A 46 -11.62 2.86 8.09
CA ILE A 46 -10.87 3.50 9.17
C ILE A 46 -9.36 3.40 8.95
N PHE A 47 -8.85 2.21 8.62
CA PHE A 47 -7.42 1.90 8.53
C PHE A 47 -6.93 1.86 7.07
N ARG A 48 -7.15 2.96 6.33
CA ARG A 48 -6.67 3.09 4.95
C ARG A 48 -6.27 4.54 4.65
N ASP A 49 -5.08 4.67 4.09
CA ASP A 49 -4.68 5.87 3.35
C ASP A 49 -4.67 5.53 1.85
N SER A 50 -5.71 5.97 1.15
CA SER A 50 -5.91 5.72 -0.27
C SER A 50 -4.91 6.47 -1.16
N ALA A 51 -4.44 7.65 -0.75
CA ALA A 51 -3.45 8.40 -1.51
C ALA A 51 -2.12 7.64 -1.53
N TRP A 52 -1.78 7.00 -0.41
CA TRP A 52 -0.60 6.13 -0.34
C TRP A 52 -0.76 4.89 -1.24
N ASP A 53 -1.93 4.24 -1.25
CA ASP A 53 -2.19 3.11 -2.14
C ASP A 53 -2.05 3.50 -3.63
N MET A 54 -2.59 4.66 -4.01
CA MET A 54 -2.45 5.19 -5.37
C MET A 54 -0.99 5.46 -5.75
N MET A 55 -0.22 6.10 -4.85
CA MET A 55 1.20 6.39 -5.09
C MET A 55 2.03 5.11 -5.20
N LEU A 56 1.79 4.11 -4.35
CA LEU A 56 2.47 2.81 -4.41
C LEU A 56 2.19 2.08 -5.72
N GLU A 57 0.93 1.98 -6.14
CA GLU A 57 0.61 1.31 -7.41
C GLU A 57 1.21 2.06 -8.60
N THR A 58 1.13 3.39 -8.61
CA THR A 58 1.70 4.21 -9.70
C THR A 58 3.22 4.07 -9.74
N PHE A 59 3.89 3.98 -8.59
CA PHE A 59 5.32 3.70 -8.50
C PHE A 59 5.66 2.33 -9.10
N VAL A 60 4.97 1.26 -8.66
CA VAL A 60 5.18 -0.11 -9.16
C VAL A 60 4.96 -0.19 -10.67
N ALA A 61 3.89 0.41 -11.19
CA ALA A 61 3.63 0.44 -12.61
C ALA A 61 4.75 1.16 -13.38
N GLY A 62 5.22 2.30 -12.87
CA GLY A 62 6.33 3.05 -13.47
C GLY A 62 7.64 2.26 -13.52
N GLU A 63 8.01 1.58 -12.43
CA GLU A 63 9.21 0.72 -12.37
C GLU A 63 9.11 -0.48 -13.33
N GLU A 64 7.89 -0.92 -13.66
CA GLU A 64 7.63 -1.99 -14.63
C GLU A 64 7.48 -1.48 -16.08
N GLY A 65 7.66 -0.18 -16.33
CA GLY A 65 7.46 0.43 -17.65
C GLY A 65 6.00 0.44 -18.11
N ARG A 66 5.04 0.33 -17.18
CA ARG A 66 3.61 0.38 -17.44
C ARG A 66 3.02 1.75 -17.06
N ASN A 67 2.00 2.16 -17.79
CA ASN A 67 1.18 3.32 -17.45
C ASN A 67 -0.16 2.86 -16.86
N LEU A 68 -0.63 3.54 -15.82
CA LEU A 68 -1.97 3.33 -15.28
C LEU A 68 -2.93 4.37 -15.84
N CYS A 69 -4.16 3.97 -16.15
CA CYS A 69 -5.22 4.93 -16.40
C CYS A 69 -5.89 5.38 -15.09
N VAL A 70 -6.54 6.55 -15.11
CA VAL A 70 -7.27 7.09 -13.95
C VAL A 70 -8.24 6.06 -13.34
N LYS A 71 -8.93 5.27 -14.17
CA LYS A 71 -9.85 4.23 -13.71
C LYS A 71 -9.16 3.15 -12.87
N GLN A 72 -7.94 2.75 -13.22
CA GLN A 72 -7.16 1.78 -12.44
C GLN A 72 -6.73 2.37 -11.09
N VAL A 73 -6.30 3.63 -11.09
CA VAL A 73 -5.92 4.35 -9.85
C VAL A 73 -7.12 4.50 -8.90
N ILE A 74 -8.31 4.80 -9.43
CA ILE A 74 -9.56 4.83 -8.65
C ILE A 74 -9.85 3.45 -8.05
N LEU A 75 -9.73 2.37 -8.81
CA LEU A 75 -9.98 1.01 -8.32
C LEU A 75 -9.07 0.67 -7.14
N VAL A 76 -7.77 1.00 -7.24
CA VAL A 76 -6.79 0.75 -6.17
C VAL A 76 -7.11 1.55 -4.89
N SER A 77 -7.56 2.80 -5.05
CA SER A 77 -7.90 3.67 -3.94
C SER A 77 -8.97 3.10 -3.00
N GLY A 78 -9.84 2.22 -3.50
CA GLY A 78 -11.00 1.68 -2.79
C GLY A 78 -11.98 2.73 -2.29
N GLU A 79 -11.89 3.97 -2.80
CA GLU A 79 -12.84 5.04 -2.52
C GLU A 79 -13.89 5.14 -3.66
N THR A 80 -14.92 5.97 -3.45
CA THR A 80 -15.82 6.37 -4.54
C THR A 80 -15.06 7.16 -5.60
N SER A 81 -15.53 7.14 -6.85
CA SER A 81 -14.88 7.87 -7.95
C SER A 81 -14.64 9.35 -7.63
N THR A 82 -15.62 10.05 -7.04
CA THR A 82 -15.50 11.46 -6.68
C THR A 82 -14.43 11.68 -5.62
N SER A 83 -14.36 10.83 -4.59
CA SER A 83 -13.36 10.96 -3.53
C SER A 83 -11.95 10.65 -4.06
N ALA A 84 -11.82 9.59 -4.85
CA ALA A 84 -10.57 9.21 -5.50
C ALA A 84 -10.04 10.32 -6.44
N LEU A 85 -10.93 10.95 -7.24
CA LEU A 85 -10.53 12.08 -8.09
C LEU A 85 -10.01 13.26 -7.25
N ARG A 86 -10.65 13.59 -6.12
CA ARG A 86 -10.15 14.62 -5.19
C ARG A 86 -8.78 14.26 -4.61
N ARG A 87 -8.48 12.98 -4.38
CA ARG A 87 -7.15 12.53 -3.95
C ARG A 87 -6.12 12.76 -5.06
N ILE A 88 -6.44 12.38 -6.29
CA ILE A 88 -5.58 12.60 -7.47
C ILE A 88 -5.31 14.10 -7.64
N ASP A 89 -6.33 14.95 -7.58
CA ASP A 89 -6.16 16.40 -7.72
C ASP A 89 -5.23 16.98 -6.64
N ARG A 90 -5.32 16.50 -5.39
CA ARG A 90 -4.41 16.92 -4.31
C ARG A 90 -2.97 16.43 -4.54
N LEU A 91 -2.79 15.22 -5.05
CA LEU A 91 -1.47 14.67 -5.37
C LEU A 91 -0.81 15.41 -6.55
N GLU A 92 -1.60 15.82 -7.54
CA GLU A 92 -1.14 16.68 -8.63
C GLU A 92 -0.81 18.09 -8.15
N ALA A 93 -1.66 18.70 -7.32
CA ALA A 93 -1.41 20.02 -6.74
C ALA A 93 -0.14 20.03 -5.87
N ALA A 94 0.18 18.91 -5.21
CA ALA A 94 1.43 18.72 -4.49
C ALA A 94 2.64 18.45 -5.41
N GLY A 95 2.43 18.29 -6.71
CA GLY A 95 3.44 17.97 -7.71
C GLY A 95 3.98 16.55 -7.59
N LEU A 96 3.22 15.60 -7.05
CA LEU A 96 3.61 14.19 -6.85
C LEU A 96 3.14 13.28 -8.00
N MET A 97 1.99 13.59 -8.58
CA MET A 97 1.44 12.90 -9.75
C MET A 97 1.24 13.86 -10.92
N ALA A 98 1.11 13.29 -12.11
CA ALA A 98 0.67 13.98 -13.31
C ALA A 98 -0.25 13.09 -14.15
N ARG A 99 -1.35 13.66 -14.63
CA ARG A 99 -2.21 13.10 -15.67
C ARG A 99 -1.70 13.46 -17.06
N ARG A 100 -1.69 12.48 -17.96
CA ARG A 100 -1.43 12.70 -19.39
C ARG A 100 -2.55 12.09 -20.22
N VAL A 101 -3.12 12.90 -21.10
CA VAL A 101 -4.06 12.43 -22.13
C VAL A 101 -3.24 11.67 -23.17
N ASP A 102 -3.64 10.44 -23.48
CA ASP A 102 -3.06 9.69 -24.59
C ASP A 102 -3.36 10.42 -25.91
N PRO A 103 -2.35 10.82 -26.70
CA PRO A 103 -2.55 11.49 -27.99
C PRO A 103 -3.32 10.65 -29.02
N ALA A 104 -3.28 9.31 -28.92
CA ALA A 104 -3.96 8.41 -29.84
C ALA A 104 -5.39 8.07 -29.40
N ASP A 105 -5.69 8.17 -28.09
CA ASP A 105 -7.02 7.96 -27.54
C ASP A 105 -7.28 8.93 -26.38
N HIS A 106 -7.87 10.08 -26.70
CA HIS A 106 -8.16 11.15 -25.74
C HIS A 106 -9.11 10.71 -24.60
N ARG A 107 -9.74 9.53 -24.71
CA ARG A 107 -10.59 8.95 -23.66
C ARG A 107 -9.75 8.27 -22.57
N ARG A 108 -8.46 8.04 -22.80
CA ARG A 108 -7.53 7.43 -21.84
C ARG A 108 -6.63 8.47 -21.24
N VAL A 109 -6.99 8.91 -20.04
CA VAL A 109 -6.10 9.70 -19.19
C VAL A 109 -5.25 8.73 -18.37
N SER A 110 -3.95 8.74 -18.65
CA SER A 110 -2.94 8.02 -17.86
C SER A 110 -2.48 8.86 -16.66
N VAL A 111 -2.06 8.19 -15.60
CA VAL A 111 -1.48 8.78 -14.38
C VAL A 111 -0.07 8.24 -14.23
N THR A 112 0.86 9.14 -13.93
CA THR A 112 2.28 8.83 -13.69
C THR A 112 2.77 9.60 -12.48
N LEU A 113 3.83 9.12 -11.84
CA LEU A 113 4.55 9.94 -10.86
C LEU A 113 5.35 11.02 -11.58
N THR A 114 5.41 12.20 -10.99
CA THR A 114 6.44 13.18 -11.36
C THR A 114 7.80 12.71 -10.84
N VAL A 115 8.89 13.37 -11.26
CA VAL A 115 10.23 13.14 -10.67
C VAL A 115 10.18 13.32 -9.15
N LYS A 116 9.55 14.39 -8.65
CA LYS A 116 9.35 14.64 -7.22
C LYS A 116 8.58 13.51 -6.53
N GLY A 117 7.52 13.01 -7.16
CA GLY A 117 6.72 11.91 -6.63
C GLY A 117 7.51 10.60 -6.55
N HIS A 118 8.29 10.30 -7.58
CA HIS A 118 9.18 9.14 -7.63
C HIS A 118 10.25 9.21 -6.54
N ASP A 119 10.96 10.34 -6.44
CA ASP A 119 12.00 10.56 -5.43
C ASP A 119 11.46 10.42 -4.00
N ALA A 120 10.26 10.97 -3.73
CA ALA A 120 9.59 10.85 -2.45
C ALA A 120 9.26 9.39 -2.11
N MET A 121 8.73 8.63 -3.08
CA MET A 121 8.45 7.20 -2.91
C MET A 121 9.73 6.40 -2.66
N ALA A 122 10.77 6.65 -3.44
CA ALA A 122 12.06 5.98 -3.29
C ALA A 122 12.68 6.26 -1.92
N ALA A 123 12.62 7.51 -1.44
CA ALA A 123 13.10 7.88 -0.11
C ALA A 123 12.31 7.20 1.02
N MET A 124 10.97 7.22 0.93
CA MET A 124 10.09 6.53 1.89
C MET A 124 10.36 5.02 1.90
N LEU A 125 10.44 4.36 0.74
CA LEU A 125 10.69 2.92 0.67
C LEU A 125 12.03 2.58 1.30
N ARG A 126 13.11 3.31 0.97
CA ARG A 126 14.40 3.12 1.62
C ARG A 126 14.29 3.27 3.14
N SER A 127 13.62 4.31 3.65
CA SER A 127 13.51 4.53 5.10
C SER A 127 12.73 3.44 5.82
N LEU A 128 11.66 2.89 5.21
CA LEU A 128 10.90 1.77 5.76
C LEU A 128 11.75 0.51 5.92
N PHE A 129 12.70 0.28 5.00
CA PHE A 129 13.52 -0.93 4.98
C PHE A 129 14.93 -0.78 5.58
N VAL A 130 15.35 0.44 5.96
CA VAL A 130 16.63 0.69 6.67
C VAL A 130 16.60 0.25 8.14
N THR A 131 15.46 -0.20 8.67
CA THR A 131 15.29 -0.65 10.07
C THR A 131 15.89 -2.04 10.37
N GLY A 132 17.01 -2.39 9.75
CA GLY A 132 17.74 -3.64 10.00
C GLY A 132 18.87 -3.55 11.03
N ASP A 133 19.29 -2.34 11.44
CA ASP A 133 20.51 -2.15 12.25
C ASP A 133 20.32 -1.28 13.51
N ARG A 134 19.06 -0.98 13.88
CA ARG A 134 18.77 -0.31 15.15
C ARG A 134 18.41 -1.39 16.18
N PRO A 135 19.09 -1.49 17.34
CA PRO A 135 18.74 -2.47 18.36
C PRO A 135 17.27 -2.30 18.71
N VAL A 136 16.51 -3.39 18.57
CA VAL A 136 15.10 -3.47 18.95
C VAL A 136 15.03 -3.04 20.41
N ARG A 137 14.53 -1.82 20.66
CA ARG A 137 13.93 -1.53 21.95
C ARG A 137 12.67 -2.36 21.98
N THR A 138 12.70 -3.47 22.71
CA THR A 138 11.51 -4.19 23.17
C THR A 138 10.72 -3.23 24.07
N GLY A 139 10.05 -2.26 23.46
CA GLY A 139 8.99 -1.51 24.10
C GLY A 139 7.83 -2.48 24.27
N ALA A 140 7.30 -2.56 25.50
CA ALA A 140 6.18 -3.40 25.86
C ALA A 140 5.07 -3.32 24.79
N ALA A 141 4.46 -4.47 24.48
CA ALA A 141 3.26 -4.54 23.66
C ALA A 141 2.27 -3.44 24.12
N PRO A 142 1.61 -2.70 23.20
CA PRO A 142 0.60 -1.74 23.60
C PRO A 142 -0.44 -2.47 24.45
N GLN A 143 -0.54 -2.09 25.72
CA GLN A 143 -1.57 -2.59 26.61
C GLN A 143 -2.93 -2.19 26.01
N GLY A 144 -3.75 -3.19 25.64
CA GLY A 144 -5.18 -2.95 25.44
C GLY A 144 -5.85 -3.49 24.16
N PHE A 145 -5.16 -4.10 23.20
CA PHE A 145 -5.85 -4.69 22.04
C PHE A 145 -6.08 -6.20 22.20
N HIS A 146 -7.28 -6.58 22.65
CA HIS A 146 -7.76 -7.96 22.71
C HIS A 146 -8.95 -8.13 21.74
N PRO A 147 -8.76 -8.62 20.50
CA PRO A 147 -9.78 -8.59 19.44
C PRO A 147 -10.92 -9.62 19.60
N ALA A 148 -11.27 -10.02 20.83
CA ALA A 148 -12.38 -10.92 21.08
C ALA A 148 -13.13 -10.52 22.35
N TYR A 149 -14.04 -9.56 22.22
CA TYR A 149 -15.21 -9.45 23.08
C TYR A 149 -16.37 -8.90 22.26
N LEU A 150 -17.20 -9.79 21.72
CA LEU A 150 -18.55 -9.47 21.28
C LEU A 150 -19.50 -9.88 22.43
N PRO A 151 -19.99 -8.94 23.25
CA PRO A 151 -21.04 -9.26 24.21
C PRO A 151 -22.36 -9.40 23.46
N GLY A 152 -23.00 -10.57 23.54
CA GLY A 152 -24.41 -10.68 23.12
C GLY A 152 -24.90 -11.99 22.52
N LEU A 153 -24.31 -13.16 22.81
CA LEU A 153 -24.96 -14.44 22.52
C LEU A 153 -24.78 -15.45 23.65
N SER A 154 -25.90 -15.65 24.37
CA SER A 154 -26.39 -16.83 25.12
C SER A 154 -27.30 -16.27 26.23
N ASN A 155 -28.57 -16.66 26.40
CA ASN A 155 -29.37 -17.78 25.92
C ASN A 155 -30.84 -17.32 25.89
#